data_AF-A0A4U9W0J1-F1
#
_entry.id   AF-A0A4U9W0J1-F1
#
_cell.length_a   1.000
_cell.length_b   1.000
_cell.length_c   1.000
_cell.angle_alpha   90.00
_cell.angle_beta   90.00
_cell.angle_gamma   90.00
#
_symmetry.space_group_name_H-M   'P 1'
#
loop_
_entity.id
_entity.type
_entity.pdbx_description
1 polymer ?
#
loop_
_entity_poly.entity_id
_entity_poly.type
_entity_poly.pdbx_seq_one_letter_code
_entity_poly.pdbx_strand_id
1 'polypeptide(L)' 'MARVDVFLTPDNNVIINEINTLPGFTNISMYPKLWGASGVSYTQLITALIELALERHQQDRGLNSSVFDSK' A
#
# COMPACT_ATOMS: atom_id res chain seq x y z
N MET A 1 -1.37 -1.42 0.01
CA MET A 1 -0.99 -0.02 -0.26
C MET A 1 -2.10 0.91 0.17
N ALA A 2 -1.79 2.17 0.44
CA ALA A 2 -2.76 3.24 0.54
C ALA A 2 -2.08 4.59 0.23
N ARG A 3 -2.85 5.56 -0.27
CA ARG A 3 -2.47 6.99 -0.25
C ARG A 3 -3.21 7.64 0.91
N VAL A 4 -2.50 8.37 1.76
CA VAL A 4 -3.09 9.13 2.86
C VAL A 4 -2.98 10.60 2.51
N ASP A 5 -4.13 11.25 2.37
CA ASP A 5 -4.19 12.66 2.06
C ASP A 5 -4.43 13.43 3.37
N VAL A 6 -3.66 14.50 3.57
CA VAL A 6 -3.63 15.26 4.82
C VAL A 6 -3.79 16.75 4.55
N PHE A 7 -4.32 17.46 5.55
CA PHE A 7 -4.16 18.89 5.67
C PHE A 7 -2.99 19.19 6.62
N LEU A 8 -2.12 20.13 6.25
CA LEU A 8 -1.08 20.68 7.11
C LEU A 8 -1.50 22.10 7.52
N THR A 9 -1.69 22.34 8.82
CA THR A 9 -2.08 23.67 9.33
C THR A 9 -0.87 24.61 9.40
N PRO A 10 -1.07 25.94 9.51
CA PRO A 10 0.02 26.90 9.71
C PRO A 10 0.89 26.61 10.95
N ASP A 11 0.30 26.02 12.00
CA ASP A 11 0.98 25.60 13.22
C ASP A 11 1.66 24.21 13.10
N ASN A 12 1.78 23.68 11.88
CA ASN A 12 2.34 22.36 11.57
C ASN A 12 1.57 21.16 12.13
N ASN A 13 0.28 21.31 12.44
CA ASN A 13 -0.56 20.16 12.77
C ASN A 13 -0.93 19.39 11.49
N VAL A 14 -0.83 18.07 11.55
CA VAL A 14 -1.21 17.17 10.47
C VAL A 14 -2.59 16.59 10.77
N ILE A 15 -3.55 16.84 9.89
CA ILE A 15 -4.93 16.34 10.00
C ILE A 15 -5.17 15.38 8.84
N ILE A 16 -5.52 14.12 9.15
CA ILE A 16 -5.85 13.12 8.12
C ILE A 16 -7.21 13.48 7.52
N ASN A 17 -7.25 13.60 6.19
CA ASN A 17 -8.48 13.85 5.45
C ASN A 17 -9.09 12.54 4.93
N GLU A 18 -8.34 11.79 4.13
CA GLU A 18 -8.81 10.55 3.51
C GLU A 18 -7.70 9.50 3.41
N ILE A 19 -8.12 8.22 3.41
CA ILE A 19 -7.26 7.08 3.17
C ILE A 19 -7.80 6.32 1.95
N ASN A 20 -7.05 6.37 0.85
CA ASN A 20 -7.38 5.69 -0.40
C ASN A 20 -6.65 4.35 -0.49
N THR A 21 -7.37 3.23 -0.38
CA THR A 21 -6.78 1.88 -0.47
C THR A 21 -6.51 1.42 -1.90
N LEU A 22 -7.19 2.05 -2.88
CA LEU A 22 -6.96 1.88 -4.32
C LEU A 22 -6.82 3.26 -4.98
N PRO A 23 -5.70 3.97 -4.75
CA PRO A 23 -5.48 5.28 -5.37
C PRO A 23 -5.29 5.12 -6.88
N GLY A 24 -5.47 6.23 -7.61
CA GLY A 24 -5.13 6.29 -9.04
C GLY A 24 -3.70 5.76 -9.29
N PHE A 25 -3.57 4.91 -10.29
CA PHE A 25 -2.36 4.10 -10.51
C PHE A 25 -1.73 4.29 -11.89
N THR A 26 -2.11 5.33 -12.64
CA THR A 26 -1.42 5.67 -13.89
C THR A 26 -0.02 6.22 -13.60
N ASN A 27 0.87 6.22 -14.60
CA ASN A 27 2.22 6.80 -14.48
C ASN A 27 2.24 8.28 -14.07
N ILE A 28 1.14 9.02 -14.28
CA ILE A 28 0.99 10.42 -13.87
C ILE A 28 0.28 10.59 -12.52
N SER A 29 -0.27 9.52 -11.94
CA SER A 29 -1.00 9.57 -10.68
C SER A 29 -0.08 9.85 -9.48
N MET A 30 -0.63 10.46 -8.43
CA MET A 30 0.14 10.86 -7.25
C MET A 30 0.82 9.68 -6.54
N TYR A 31 0.15 8.53 -6.41
CA TYR A 31 0.73 7.40 -5.68
C TYR A 31 2.03 6.88 -6.36
N PRO A 32 2.04 6.52 -7.67
CA PRO A 32 3.29 6.18 -8.36
C PRO A 32 4.34 7.31 -8.36
N LYS A 33 3.91 8.58 -8.49
CA LYS A 33 4.86 9.71 -8.50
C LYS A 33 5.59 9.91 -7.18
N LEU A 34 4.92 9.74 -6.04
CA LEU A 34 5.56 9.87 -4.72
C LEU A 34 6.65 8.79 -4.51
N TRP A 35 6.37 7.55 -4.93
CA TRP A 35 7.36 6.47 -4.94
C TRP A 35 8.52 6.73 -5.91
N GLY A 36 8.23 7.28 -7.09
CA GLY A 36 9.25 7.72 -8.04
C GLY A 36 10.19 8.77 -7.43
N ALA A 37 9.63 9.75 -6.73
CA ALA A 37 10.39 10.78 -6.02
C ALA A 37 11.25 10.21 -4.87
N SER A 38 10.85 9.08 -4.27
CA SER A 38 11.63 8.35 -3.28
C SER A 38 12.62 7.33 -3.87
N GLY A 39 12.80 7.32 -5.20
CA GLY A 39 13.77 6.46 -5.89
C GLY A 39 13.26 5.07 -6.31
N VAL A 40 11.96 4.80 -6.18
CA VAL A 40 11.34 3.54 -6.62
C VAL A 40 10.66 3.75 -7.97
N SER A 41 11.16 3.10 -9.02
CA SER A 41 10.56 3.19 -10.34
C SER A 41 9.16 2.57 -10.37
N TYR A 42 8.34 2.99 -11.34
CA TYR A 42 6.98 2.47 -11.50
C TYR A 42 6.94 0.94 -11.67
N THR A 43 7.90 0.37 -12.42
CA THR A 43 8.04 -1.09 -12.57
C THR A 43 8.36 -1.77 -11.24
N GLN A 44 9.34 -1.25 -10.49
CA GLN A 44 9.69 -1.79 -9.17
C GLN A 44 8.51 -1.73 -8.20
N LEU A 45 7.73 -0.64 -8.22
CA LEU A 45 6.54 -0.50 -7.39
C LEU A 45 5.49 -1.55 -7.74
N ILE A 46 5.20 -1.79 -9.03
CA ILE A 46 4.27 -2.84 -9.45
C ILE A 46 4.76 -4.21 -8.97
N THR A 47 6.03 -4.52 -9.19
CA THR A 47 6.65 -5.79 -8.76
C THR A 47 6.48 -5.99 -7.25
N ALA A 48 6.84 -4.99 -6.46
CA ALA A 48 6.73 -5.05 -5.00
C ALA A 48 5.28 -5.28 -4.53
N LEU A 49 4.29 -4.66 -5.17
CA LEU A 49 2.88 -4.87 -4.81
C LEU A 49 2.39 -6.29 -5.11
N ILE A 50 2.87 -6.89 -6.20
CA ILE A 50 2.56 -8.28 -6.55
C ILE A 50 3.22 -9.23 -5.53
N GLU A 51 4.49 -9.01 -5.21
CA GLU A 51 5.22 -9.81 -4.21
C GLU A 51 4.53 -9.76 -2.84
N LEU A 52 4.21 -8.57 -2.34
CA LEU A 52 3.47 -8.38 -1.08
C LEU A 52 2.10 -9.08 -1.08
N ALA A 53 1.42 -9.13 -2.23
CA ALA A 53 0.15 -9.84 -2.35
C ALA A 53 0.33 -11.37 -2.24
N LEU A 54 1.36 -11.91 -2.88
CA LEU A 54 1.70 -13.33 -2.80
C LEU A 54 2.13 -13.73 -1.39
N GLU A 55 2.98 -12.93 -0.74
CA GLU A 55 3.44 -13.15 0.64
C GLU A 55 2.26 -13.21 1.61
N ARG A 56 1.35 -12.22 1.54
CA ARG A 56 0.17 -12.20 2.41
C ARG A 56 -0.75 -13.39 2.15
N HIS A 57 -0.96 -13.76 0.89
CA HIS A 57 -1.77 -14.93 0.55
C HIS A 57 -1.18 -16.24 1.09
N GLN A 58 0.15 -16.39 1.09
CA GLN A 58 0.81 -17.54 1.70
C GLN A 58 0.63 -17.57 3.22
N GLN A 59 0.77 -16.42 3.89
CA GLN A 59 0.55 -16.28 5.33
C GLN A 59 -0.89 -16.67 5.72
N ASP A 60 -1.89 -16.15 5.01
CA ASP A 60 -3.30 -16.42 5.25
C ASP A 60 -3.64 -17.91 5.06
N ARG A 61 -3.01 -18.58 4.08
CA ARG A 61 -3.17 -20.04 3.90
C ARG A 61 -2.64 -20.84 5.09
N GLY A 62 -1.48 -20.46 5.63
CA GLY A 62 -0.87 -21.16 6.77
C GLY A 62 -1.71 -21.06 8.05
N LEU A 63 -2.37 -19.92 8.26
CA LEU A 63 -3.32 -19.74 9.36
C LEU A 63 -4.56 -20.62 9.18
N ASN A 64 -5.14 -20.63 7.96
CA ASN A 64 -6.32 -21.44 7.67
C ASN A 64 -6.06 -22.94 7.89
N SER A 65 -4.91 -23.48 7.46
CA SER A 65 -4.60 -24.90 7.68
C SER A 65 -4.48 -25.27 9.17
N SER A 66 -3.92 -24.40 10.01
CA SER A 66 -3.75 -24.67 11.45
C SER A 66 -5.06 -24.75 12.24
N VAL A 67 -6.10 -24.04 11.79
CA VAL A 67 -7.44 -24.03 12.42
C VAL A 67 -8.22 -25.31 12.09
N PHE A 68 -7.98 -25.93 10.92
CA PHE A 68 -8.68 -27.16 10.50
C PHE A 68 -8.04 -28.45 11.05
N ASP A 69 -6.73 -28.47 11.34
CA ASP A 69 -6.06 -29.62 11.97
C ASP A 69 -6.31 -29.75 13.48
N SER A 70 -6.97 -28.78 14.11
CA SER A 70 -7.26 -28.75 15.56
C SER A 70 -8.67 -29.24 15.92
N LYS A 71 -9.38 -29.95 15.02
CA LYS A 71 -10.69 -30.57 15.29
C LYS A 71 -10.68 -32.07 15.04
#